data_AF-A0A918SFH1-F1
#
_entry.id   AF-A0A918SFH1-F1
#
_cell.length_a   1.000
_cell.length_b   1.000
_cell.length_c   1.000
_cell.angle_alpha   90.00
_cell.angle_beta   90.00
_cell.angle_gamma   90.00
#
_symmetry.space_group_name_H-M   'P 1'
#
loop_
_entity.id
_entity.type
_entity.pdbx_description
1 polymer ?
#
loop_
_entity_poly.entity_id
_entity_poly.type
_entity_poly.pdbx_seq_one_letter_code
_entity_poly.pdbx_strand_id
1 'polypeptide(L)'
;MVDDPNKNPNQPNTAAEATSRTQNKANADFDRVKSEADNQLHAAEHEAKNQYNKAREYIGNEAENAKGQARSFATDQKNYAAEQLGSVADAVNRVADDIKGDQPTMSRYAADLANGVRNVADATRDSSIDELTHRAERFGRQNPAAFLGAAALLGFAASRFVTASSHRQRTVETPAVPANPRNTNTY
;
A
#
# COMPACT_ATOMS: atom_id res chain seq x y z
N MET A 1 -38.18 42.08 32.89
CA MET A 1 -38.75 40.90 32.21
C MET A 1 -38.76 41.19 30.72
N VAL A 2 -37.81 40.62 29.99
CA VAL A 2 -37.87 40.52 28.53
C VAL A 2 -37.58 39.06 28.24
N ASP A 3 -38.66 38.31 27.99
CA ASP A 3 -38.61 36.91 27.60
C ASP A 3 -38.08 36.84 26.14
N ASP A 4 -36.90 36.25 25.95
CA ASP A 4 -36.36 35.88 24.63
C ASP A 4 -37.02 34.55 24.19
N PRO A 5 -37.92 34.51 23.18
CA PRO A 5 -38.74 33.33 22.91
C PRO A 5 -38.19 32.46 21.77
N ASN A 6 -36.87 32.37 21.56
CA ASN A 6 -36.34 31.55 20.47
C ASN A 6 -34.99 30.87 20.76
N LYS A 7 -34.93 30.07 21.82
CA LYS A 7 -34.03 28.91 21.85
C LYS A 7 -34.81 27.69 21.36
N ASN A 8 -34.87 27.50 20.05
CA ASN A 8 -35.36 26.26 19.47
C ASN A 8 -34.36 25.13 19.84
N PRO A 9 -34.74 24.13 20.66
CA PRO A 9 -33.85 23.06 21.10
C PRO A 9 -33.60 21.99 20.02
N ASN A 10 -34.21 22.12 18.84
CA ASN A 10 -34.18 21.12 17.77
C ASN A 10 -33.35 21.56 16.55
N GLN A 11 -32.14 22.10 16.75
CA GLN A 11 -31.14 22.04 15.67
C GLN A 11 -30.53 20.63 15.70
N PRO A 12 -30.78 19.78 14.69
CA PRO A 12 -30.16 18.46 14.64
C PRO A 12 -28.63 18.62 14.61
N ASN A 13 -27.93 17.81 15.41
CA ASN A 13 -26.47 17.71 15.41
C ASN A 13 -26.00 17.23 14.01
N THR A 14 -25.83 18.17 13.09
CA THR A 14 -25.48 17.97 11.67
C THR A 14 -24.19 17.19 11.46
N ALA A 15 -23.24 17.26 12.41
CA ALA A 15 -21.98 16.52 12.36
C ALA A 15 -22.14 15.00 12.62
N ALA A 16 -23.08 14.60 13.49
CA ALA A 16 -23.32 13.19 13.82
C ALA A 16 -24.03 12.45 12.67
N GLU A 17 -24.95 13.13 11.96
CA GLU A 17 -25.64 12.57 10.82
C GLU A 17 -24.77 12.50 9.55
N ALA A 18 -23.92 13.50 9.30
CA ALA A 18 -22.98 13.49 8.18
C ALA A 18 -21.99 12.32 8.31
N THR A 19 -21.48 12.10 9.53
CA THR A 19 -20.63 10.96 9.88
C THR A 19 -21.33 9.62 9.63
N SER A 20 -22.57 9.47 10.10
CA SER A 20 -23.36 8.24 9.95
C SER A 20 -23.70 7.91 8.48
N ARG A 21 -23.96 8.93 7.66
CA ARG A 21 -24.22 8.74 6.22
C ARG A 21 -22.98 8.31 5.45
N THR A 22 -21.82 8.88 5.77
CA THR A 22 -20.54 8.50 5.16
C THR A 22 -20.15 7.07 5.56
N GLN A 23 -20.35 6.70 6.81
CA GLN A 23 -20.05 5.36 7.32
C GLN A 23 -20.99 4.30 6.71
N ASN A 24 -22.29 4.60 6.58
CA ASN A 24 -23.24 3.70 5.94
C ASN A 24 -22.98 3.52 4.44
N LYS A 25 -22.55 4.58 3.72
CA LYS A 25 -22.19 4.47 2.31
C LYS A 25 -20.93 3.63 2.11
N ALA A 26 -19.91 3.82 2.94
CA ALA A 26 -18.67 3.04 2.88
C ALA A 26 -18.93 1.53 3.08
N ASN A 27 -19.78 1.16 4.03
CA ASN A 27 -20.16 -0.23 4.26
C ASN A 27 -20.94 -0.81 3.06
N ALA A 28 -21.90 -0.06 2.51
CA ALA A 28 -22.70 -0.50 1.37
C ALA A 28 -21.87 -0.69 0.09
N ASP A 29 -20.88 0.19 -0.16
CA ASP A 29 -19.99 0.04 -1.31
C ASP A 29 -19.02 -1.13 -1.14
N PHE A 30 -18.54 -1.37 0.08
CA PHE A 30 -17.70 -2.53 0.39
C PHE A 30 -18.45 -3.86 0.15
N ASP A 31 -19.71 -3.95 0.58
CA ASP A 31 -20.53 -5.15 0.37
C ASP A 31 -20.79 -5.44 -1.11
N ARG A 32 -20.92 -4.40 -1.93
CA ARG A 32 -21.04 -4.55 -3.40
C ARG A 32 -19.76 -5.09 -4.02
N VAL A 33 -18.62 -4.50 -3.68
CA VAL A 33 -17.31 -4.94 -4.19
C VAL A 33 -17.03 -6.38 -3.79
N LYS A 34 -17.36 -6.76 -2.55
CA LYS A 34 -17.22 -8.14 -2.07
C LYS A 34 -18.08 -9.10 -2.89
N SER A 35 -19.34 -8.75 -3.13
CA SER A 35 -20.28 -9.59 -3.91
C SER A 35 -19.85 -9.75 -5.37
N GLU A 36 -19.31 -8.69 -5.98
CA GLU A 36 -18.78 -8.75 -7.35
C GLU A 36 -17.49 -9.56 -7.41
N ALA A 37 -16.60 -9.40 -6.43
CA ALA A 37 -15.38 -10.18 -6.31
C ALA A 37 -15.65 -11.68 -6.11
N ASP A 38 -16.62 -12.05 -5.27
CA ASP A 38 -16.98 -13.47 -5.05
C ASP A 38 -17.42 -14.14 -6.37
N ASN A 39 -18.23 -13.46 -7.17
CA ASN A 39 -18.67 -13.98 -8.48
C ASN A 39 -17.51 -14.17 -9.47
N GLN A 40 -16.56 -13.23 -9.51
CA GLN A 40 -15.39 -13.33 -10.40
C GLN A 40 -14.36 -14.36 -9.90
N LEU A 41 -14.20 -14.48 -8.57
CA LEU A 41 -13.32 -15.46 -7.94
C LEU A 41 -13.76 -16.89 -8.24
N HIS A 42 -15.06 -17.19 -8.19
CA HIS A 42 -15.58 -18.52 -8.52
C HIS A 42 -15.25 -18.97 -9.95
N ALA A 43 -15.27 -18.04 -10.91
CA ALA A 43 -14.86 -18.33 -12.28
C ALA A 43 -13.34 -18.51 -12.40
N ALA A 44 -12.57 -17.70 -11.68
CA ALA A 44 -11.10 -17.74 -11.70
C ALA A 44 -10.51 -18.94 -10.92
N GLU A 45 -11.21 -19.50 -9.93
CA GLU A 45 -10.67 -20.57 -9.07
C GLU A 45 -10.30 -21.83 -9.85
N HIS A 46 -11.11 -22.19 -10.86
CA HIS A 46 -10.87 -23.37 -11.68
C HIS A 46 -9.61 -23.25 -12.54
N GLU A 47 -9.33 -22.06 -13.07
CA GLU A 47 -8.12 -21.80 -13.83
C GLU A 47 -6.91 -21.62 -12.90
N ALA A 48 -7.12 -20.93 -11.77
CA ALA A 48 -6.09 -20.68 -10.77
C ALA A 48 -5.54 -21.97 -10.18
N LYS A 49 -6.36 -23.00 -9.91
CA LYS A 49 -5.87 -24.30 -9.39
C LYS A 49 -4.85 -24.96 -10.32
N ASN A 50 -5.11 -24.94 -11.63
CA ASN A 50 -4.21 -25.54 -12.62
C ASN A 50 -2.92 -24.72 -12.80
N GLN A 51 -3.03 -23.39 -12.81
CA GLN A 51 -1.87 -22.51 -12.88
C GLN A 51 -1.04 -22.56 -11.60
N TYR A 52 -1.68 -22.67 -10.43
CA TYR A 52 -1.03 -22.78 -9.13
C TYR A 52 -0.16 -24.02 -9.02
N ASN A 53 -0.64 -25.17 -9.49
CA ASN A 53 0.13 -26.41 -9.46
C ASN A 53 1.43 -26.29 -10.30
N LYS A 54 1.34 -25.70 -11.50
CA LYS A 54 2.49 -25.46 -12.37
C LYS A 54 3.46 -24.43 -11.78
N ALA A 55 2.92 -23.34 -11.22
CA ALA A 55 3.72 -22.31 -10.57
C ALA A 55 4.45 -22.87 -9.35
N ARG A 56 3.80 -23.72 -8.55
CA ARG A 56 4.41 -24.34 -7.38
C ARG A 56 5.61 -25.23 -7.73
N GLU A 57 5.50 -25.99 -8.82
CA GLU A 57 6.59 -26.84 -9.31
C GLU A 57 7.77 -26.00 -9.85
N TYR A 58 7.48 -24.97 -10.65
CA TYR A 58 8.49 -24.07 -11.19
C TYR A 58 9.20 -23.24 -10.10
N ILE A 59 8.43 -22.67 -9.17
CA ILE A 59 8.95 -21.89 -8.07
C ILE A 59 9.72 -22.78 -7.09
N GLY A 60 9.26 -24.01 -6.81
CA GLY A 60 9.92 -24.89 -5.84
C GLY A 60 11.39 -25.19 -6.15
N ASN A 61 11.71 -25.48 -7.42
CA ASN A 61 13.05 -25.87 -7.83
C ASN A 61 14.01 -24.67 -8.01
N GLU A 62 13.49 -23.52 -8.47
CA GLU A 62 14.31 -22.32 -8.69
C GLU A 62 14.45 -21.47 -7.39
N ALA A 63 13.45 -21.54 -6.50
CA ALA A 63 13.42 -20.72 -5.30
C ALA A 63 14.52 -21.06 -4.31
N GLU A 64 15.01 -22.30 -4.23
CA GLU A 64 16.06 -22.64 -3.27
C GLU A 64 17.37 -21.89 -3.56
N ASN A 65 17.77 -21.85 -4.84
CA ASN A 65 18.95 -21.11 -5.29
C ASN A 65 18.75 -19.60 -5.17
N ALA A 66 17.58 -19.09 -5.58
CA ALA A 66 17.25 -17.68 -5.47
C ALA A 66 17.17 -17.21 -4.00
N LYS A 67 16.67 -18.05 -3.09
CA LYS A 67 16.52 -17.74 -1.66
C LYS A 67 17.87 -17.50 -0.99
N GLY A 68 18.89 -18.29 -1.33
CA GLY A 68 20.25 -18.09 -0.80
C GLY A 68 20.83 -16.72 -1.16
N GLN A 69 20.75 -16.36 -2.45
CA GLN A 69 21.26 -15.07 -2.94
C GLN A 69 20.44 -13.89 -2.40
N ALA A 70 19.11 -14.01 -2.43
CA ALA A 70 18.20 -13.00 -1.89
C ALA A 70 18.42 -12.77 -0.39
N ARG A 71 18.68 -13.83 0.39
CA ARG A 71 18.96 -13.73 1.81
C ARG A 71 20.23 -12.93 2.10
N SER A 72 21.32 -13.20 1.38
CA SER A 72 22.59 -12.46 1.57
C SER A 72 22.37 -10.98 1.26
N PHE A 73 21.83 -10.68 0.07
CA PHE A 73 21.55 -9.32 -0.35
C PHE A 73 20.61 -8.58 0.61
N ALA A 74 19.53 -9.24 1.06
CA ALA A 74 18.58 -8.65 2.01
C ALA A 74 19.22 -8.39 3.38
N THR A 75 20.14 -9.25 3.83
CA THR A 75 20.87 -9.05 5.09
C THR A 75 21.77 -7.83 5.01
N ASP A 76 22.49 -7.67 3.90
CA ASP A 76 23.39 -6.54 3.67
C ASP A 76 22.62 -5.22 3.52
N GLN A 77 21.47 -5.24 2.85
CA GLN A 77 20.66 -4.05 2.61
C GLN A 77 19.69 -3.73 3.77
N LYS A 78 19.57 -4.61 4.77
CA LYS A 78 18.62 -4.49 5.87
C LYS A 78 18.77 -3.18 6.64
N ASN A 79 20.01 -2.81 7.00
CA ASN A 79 20.27 -1.62 7.80
C ASN A 79 19.86 -0.33 7.07
N TYR A 80 20.20 -0.23 5.78
CA TYR A 80 19.78 0.87 4.92
C TYR A 80 18.26 0.93 4.75
N ALA A 81 17.61 -0.23 4.61
CA ALA A 81 16.15 -0.31 4.54
C ALA A 81 15.50 0.10 5.87
N ALA A 82 16.05 -0.29 7.01
CA ALA A 82 15.53 0.07 8.33
C ALA A 82 15.56 1.59 8.58
N GLU A 83 16.64 2.27 8.16
CA GLU A 83 16.74 3.74 8.23
C GLU A 83 15.70 4.43 7.34
N GLN A 84 15.52 3.97 6.10
CA GLN A 84 14.49 4.48 5.17
C GLN A 84 13.08 4.24 5.72
N LEU A 85 12.81 3.05 6.27
CA LEU A 85 11.51 2.69 6.85
C LEU A 85 11.13 3.57 8.04
N GLY A 86 12.09 4.03 8.84
CA GLY A 86 11.85 5.00 9.90
C GLY A 86 11.25 6.30 9.36
N SER A 87 11.82 6.84 8.29
CA SER A 87 11.33 8.08 7.65
C SER A 87 9.93 7.93 7.04
N VAL A 88 9.62 6.75 6.47
CA VAL A 88 8.28 6.44 5.94
C VAL A 88 7.28 6.29 7.07
N ALA A 89 7.63 5.60 8.16
CA ALA A 89 6.77 5.46 9.33
C ALA A 89 6.45 6.83 9.95
N ASP A 90 7.41 7.74 10.00
CA ASP A 90 7.20 9.12 10.46
C ASP A 90 6.25 9.89 9.54
N ALA A 91 6.38 9.75 8.22
CA ALA A 91 5.47 10.37 7.26
C ALA A 91 4.04 9.81 7.38
N VAL A 92 3.90 8.49 7.53
CA VAL A 92 2.61 7.82 7.74
C VAL A 92 1.97 8.24 9.07
N ASN A 93 2.75 8.34 10.15
CA ASN A 93 2.24 8.80 11.44
C ASN A 93 1.73 10.24 11.38
N ARG A 94 2.42 11.14 10.67
CA ARG A 94 1.95 12.52 10.49
C ARG A 94 0.60 12.56 9.78
N VAL A 95 0.44 11.80 8.70
CA VAL A 95 -0.84 11.68 7.99
C VAL A 95 -1.93 11.07 8.88
N ALA A 96 -1.58 10.07 9.69
CA ALA A 96 -2.54 9.46 10.62
C ALA A 96 -2.97 10.42 11.75
N ASP A 97 -2.06 11.26 12.24
CA ASP A 97 -2.37 12.28 13.25
C ASP A 97 -3.22 13.42 12.66
N ASP A 98 -3.04 13.78 11.39
CA ASP A 98 -3.91 14.74 10.70
C ASP A 98 -5.34 14.20 10.54
N ILE A 99 -5.50 12.88 10.32
CA ILE A 99 -6.82 12.22 10.19
C ILE A 99 -7.54 12.06 11.54
N LYS A 100 -6.81 12.02 12.68
CA LYS A 100 -7.40 11.89 14.03
C LYS A 100 -8.28 13.08 14.44
N GLY A 101 -8.12 14.24 13.80
CA GLY A 101 -8.80 15.48 14.19
C GLY A 101 -10.33 15.45 14.06
N ASP A 102 -10.89 14.66 13.14
CA ASP A 102 -12.30 14.83 12.73
C ASP A 102 -13.27 13.77 13.26
N GLN A 103 -12.84 12.59 13.72
CA GLN A 103 -13.76 11.57 14.26
C GLN A 103 -13.18 10.66 15.37
N PRO A 104 -13.80 10.57 16.56
CA PRO A 104 -13.31 9.77 17.69
C PRO A 104 -13.39 8.24 17.48
N THR A 105 -14.21 7.76 16.54
CA THR A 105 -14.24 6.33 16.17
C THR A 105 -13.09 5.99 15.22
N MET A 106 -12.80 6.87 14.26
CA MET A 106 -11.69 6.71 13.33
C MET A 106 -10.34 6.89 14.02
N SER A 107 -10.27 7.69 15.08
CA SER A 107 -9.04 7.88 15.86
C SER A 107 -8.57 6.60 16.55
N ARG A 108 -9.49 5.73 16.99
CA ARG A 108 -9.16 4.42 17.56
C ARG A 108 -8.58 3.48 16.52
N TYR A 109 -9.23 3.37 15.36
CA TYR A 109 -8.71 2.56 14.24
C TYR A 109 -7.36 3.08 13.75
N ALA A 110 -7.19 4.40 13.63
CA ALA A 110 -5.91 5.00 13.26
C ALA A 110 -4.82 4.73 14.32
N ALA A 111 -5.15 4.77 15.61
CA ALA A 111 -4.22 4.43 16.68
C ALA A 111 -3.82 2.94 16.66
N ASP A 112 -4.78 2.04 16.44
CA ASP A 112 -4.51 0.60 16.33
C ASP A 112 -3.62 0.27 15.13
N LEU A 113 -3.88 0.93 13.98
CA LEU A 113 -3.05 0.82 12.80
C LEU A 113 -1.64 1.38 13.03
N ALA A 114 -1.51 2.56 13.66
CA ALA A 114 -0.22 3.16 13.97
C ALA A 114 0.62 2.27 14.91
N ASN A 115 -0.02 1.66 15.92
CA ASN A 115 0.62 0.69 16.80
C ASN A 115 1.06 -0.57 16.03
N GLY A 116 0.23 -1.05 15.10
CA GLY A 116 0.58 -2.16 14.21
C GLY A 116 1.81 -1.88 13.34
N VAL A 117 1.87 -0.70 12.72
CA VAL A 117 3.01 -0.27 11.88
C VAL A 117 4.29 -0.13 12.71
N ARG A 118 4.20 0.45 13.91
CA ARG A 118 5.35 0.56 14.83
C ARG A 118 5.89 -0.81 15.21
N ASN A 119 5.01 -1.76 15.57
CA ASN A 119 5.42 -3.12 15.89
C ASN A 119 6.13 -3.82 14.73
N VAL A 120 5.71 -3.56 13.48
CA VAL A 120 6.38 -4.09 12.28
C VAL A 120 7.75 -3.45 12.06
N ALA A 121 7.87 -2.14 12.27
CA ALA A 121 9.15 -1.43 12.17
C ALA A 121 10.16 -1.92 13.22
N ASP A 122 9.74 -2.04 14.47
CA ASP A 122 10.57 -2.53 15.58
C ASP A 122 10.98 -4.00 15.36
N ALA A 123 10.02 -4.84 14.94
CA ALA A 123 10.31 -6.23 14.57
C ALA A 123 11.34 -6.31 13.44
N THR A 124 11.28 -5.42 12.45
CA THR A 124 12.21 -5.41 11.31
C THR A 124 13.62 -5.02 11.73
N ARG A 125 13.78 -4.06 12.65
CA ARG A 125 15.09 -3.62 13.12
C ARG A 125 15.84 -4.74 13.83
N ASP A 126 15.19 -5.40 14.78
CA ASP A 126 15.86 -6.31 15.72
C ASP A 126 15.85 -7.79 15.27
N SER A 127 15.04 -8.16 14.27
CA SER A 127 14.88 -9.57 13.89
C SER A 127 15.68 -9.96 12.64
N SER A 128 16.17 -11.19 12.59
CA SER A 128 16.85 -11.73 11.41
C SER A 128 15.87 -11.98 10.24
N ILE A 129 16.35 -12.04 9.00
CA ILE A 129 15.52 -12.34 7.82
C ILE A 129 14.78 -13.70 7.97
N ASP A 130 15.39 -14.69 8.62
CA ASP A 130 14.71 -15.98 8.93
C ASP A 130 13.50 -15.78 9.84
N GLU A 131 13.68 -14.99 10.89
CA GLU A 131 12.66 -14.71 11.88
C GLU A 131 11.49 -13.92 11.25
N LEU A 132 11.80 -12.93 10.40
CA LEU A 132 10.78 -12.22 9.60
C LEU A 132 10.00 -13.19 8.70
N THR A 133 10.71 -14.08 8.01
CA THR A 133 10.08 -15.06 7.12
C THR A 133 9.16 -15.99 7.90
N HIS A 134 9.59 -16.48 9.06
CA HIS A 134 8.80 -17.38 9.89
C HIS A 134 7.57 -16.69 10.50
N ARG A 135 7.69 -15.41 10.87
CA ARG A 135 6.56 -14.58 11.30
C ARG A 135 5.57 -14.32 10.16
N ALA A 136 6.05 -14.04 8.96
CA ALA A 136 5.21 -13.86 7.78
C ALA A 136 4.46 -15.15 7.43
N GLU A 137 5.11 -16.31 7.51
CA GLU A 137 4.47 -17.62 7.32
C GLU A 137 3.36 -17.84 8.34
N ARG A 138 3.65 -17.61 9.63
CA ARG A 138 2.67 -17.72 10.71
C ARG A 138 1.49 -16.78 10.49
N PHE A 139 1.76 -15.53 10.12
CA PHE A 139 0.72 -14.53 9.83
C PHE A 139 -0.15 -14.96 8.65
N GLY A 140 0.45 -15.42 7.55
CA GLY A 140 -0.29 -15.88 6.37
C GLY A 140 -1.19 -17.09 6.67
N ARG A 141 -0.75 -18.00 7.54
CA ARG A 141 -1.57 -19.13 8.00
C ARG A 141 -2.71 -18.72 8.92
N GLN A 142 -2.53 -17.68 9.73
CA GLN A 142 -3.55 -17.19 10.66
C GLN A 142 -4.57 -16.26 9.97
N ASN A 143 -4.11 -15.45 9.02
CA ASN A 143 -4.90 -14.41 8.36
C ASN A 143 -4.69 -14.46 6.83
N PRO A 144 -5.20 -15.49 6.14
CA PRO A 144 -4.97 -15.68 4.71
C PRO A 144 -5.48 -14.51 3.87
N ALA A 145 -6.61 -13.90 4.23
CA ALA A 145 -7.16 -12.74 3.52
C ALA A 145 -6.23 -11.51 3.60
N ALA A 146 -5.68 -11.22 4.78
CA ALA A 146 -4.76 -10.10 4.96
C ALA A 146 -3.43 -10.33 4.20
N PHE A 147 -2.95 -11.57 4.18
CA PHE A 147 -1.75 -11.94 3.43
C PHE A 147 -1.94 -11.78 1.92
N LEU A 148 -3.06 -12.28 1.37
CA LEU A 148 -3.38 -12.10 -0.06
C LEU A 148 -3.53 -10.62 -0.42
N GLY A 149 -4.18 -9.82 0.44
CA GLY A 149 -4.30 -8.37 0.24
C GLY A 149 -2.93 -7.68 0.22
N ALA A 150 -2.06 -7.99 1.18
CA ALA A 150 -0.69 -7.46 1.21
C ALA A 150 0.12 -7.89 -0.01
N ALA A 151 0.03 -9.16 -0.42
CA ALA A 151 0.72 -9.67 -1.61
C ALA A 151 0.24 -8.97 -2.90
N ALA A 152 -1.07 -8.72 -3.02
CA ALA A 152 -1.62 -7.99 -4.16
C ALA A 152 -1.10 -6.54 -4.21
N LEU A 153 -1.08 -5.85 -3.06
CA LEU A 153 -0.52 -4.49 -2.97
C LEU A 153 0.97 -4.47 -3.33
N LEU A 154 1.76 -5.43 -2.85
CA LEU A 154 3.17 -5.55 -3.19
C LEU A 154 3.38 -5.85 -4.68
N GLY A 155 2.58 -6.74 -5.26
CA GLY A 155 2.62 -7.06 -6.69
C GLY A 155 2.28 -5.84 -7.56
N PHE A 156 1.27 -5.07 -7.17
CA PHE A 156 0.92 -3.82 -7.85
C PHE A 156 2.03 -2.76 -7.73
N ALA A 157 2.59 -2.57 -6.53
CA ALA A 157 3.69 -1.65 -6.30
C ALA A 157 4.94 -2.04 -7.14
N ALA A 158 5.26 -3.34 -7.19
CA ALA A 158 6.33 -3.86 -8.02
C ALA A 158 6.06 -3.61 -9.52
N SER A 159 4.84 -3.86 -10.01
CA SER A 159 4.43 -3.57 -11.38
C SER A 159 4.57 -2.08 -11.73
N ARG A 160 4.19 -1.20 -10.80
CA ARG A 160 4.38 0.24 -10.93
C ARG A 160 5.84 0.63 -10.96
N PHE A 161 6.69 0.03 -10.13
CA PHE A 161 8.12 0.30 -10.14
C PHE A 161 8.78 -0.12 -11.45
N VAL A 162 8.48 -1.32 -11.95
CA VAL A 162 8.98 -1.82 -13.24
C VAL A 162 8.55 -0.87 -14.38
N THR A 163 7.27 -0.51 -14.44
CA THR A 163 6.73 0.40 -15.46
C THR A 163 7.29 1.82 -15.35
N ALA A 164 7.51 2.32 -14.13
CA ALA A 164 8.07 3.65 -13.90
C ALA A 164 9.58 3.69 -14.23
N SER A 165 10.31 2.60 -13.99
CA SER A 165 11.73 2.51 -14.29
C SER A 165 12.01 2.51 -15.80
N SER A 166 11.14 1.90 -16.60
CA SER A 166 11.28 1.86 -18.07
C SER A 166 10.98 3.20 -18.74
N HIS A 167 10.12 4.04 -18.15
CA HIS A 167 9.88 5.40 -18.63
C HIS A 167 11.08 6.34 -18.45
N ARG A 168 12.06 5.98 -17.61
CA ARG A 168 13.29 6.76 -17.43
C ARG A 168 14.31 6.58 -18.57
N GLN A 169 14.05 5.68 -19.52
CA GLN A 169 14.96 5.37 -20.65
C GLN A 169 14.57 6.06 -21.97
N ARG A 170 13.47 6.83 -22.04
CA ARG A 170 13.07 7.60 -23.26
C ARG A 170 13.33 9.10 -23.13
N THR A 171 14.51 9.48 -22.66
CA THR A 171 14.99 10.87 -22.80
C THR A 171 16.49 10.85 -23.07
N VAL A 172 16.86 10.22 -24.19
CA VAL A 172 18.08 10.56 -24.91
C VAL A 172 17.62 10.98 -26.30
N GLU A 173 16.89 12.10 -26.34
CA GLU A 173 16.72 12.83 -27.59
C GLU A 173 18.04 13.58 -27.81
N THR A 174 18.86 13.00 -28.68
CA THR A 174 20.09 13.60 -29.19
C THR A 174 19.79 15.06 -29.59
N PRO A 175 20.52 16.06 -29.08
CA PRO A 175 20.36 17.43 -29.54
C PRO A 175 20.68 17.46 -31.04
N ALA A 176 19.66 17.61 -31.88
CA ALA A 176 19.87 17.94 -33.29
C ALA A 176 20.51 19.32 -33.33
N VAL A 177 21.81 19.37 -33.61
CA VAL A 177 22.58 20.60 -33.81
C VAL A 177 21.91 21.39 -34.95
N PRO A 178 21.39 22.60 -34.71
CA PRO A 178 20.88 23.43 -35.80
C PRO A 178 22.06 23.84 -36.69
N ALA A 179 22.08 23.36 -37.93
CA ALA A 179 22.99 23.84 -38.95
C ALA A 179 22.66 25.33 -39.22
N ASN A 180 23.59 26.22 -38.88
CA ASN A 180 23.51 27.65 -39.19
C ASN A 180 24.15 27.91 -40.56
N PRO A 181 23.37 28.14 -41.64
CA PRO A 181 23.94 28.62 -42.89
C PRO A 181 24.40 30.06 -42.71
N ARG A 182 25.72 30.24 -42.65
CA ARG A 182 26.39 31.55 -42.65
C ARG A 182 25.92 32.39 -43.84
N ASN A 183 25.26 33.51 -43.52
CA ASN A 183 25.14 34.68 -44.38
C ASN A 183 26.54 35.16 -44.79
N THR A 184 26.84 35.15 -46.10
CA THR A 184 27.92 35.95 -46.69
C THR A 184 27.33 36.93 -47.68
N ASN A 185 26.87 38.06 -47.17
CA ASN A 185 26.60 39.24 -47.96
C ASN A 185 27.56 40.33 -47.50
N THR A 186 28.65 40.57 -48.23
CA THR A 186 29.51 41.75 -48.06
C THR A 186 30.28 42.03 -49.37
N TYR A 187 29.81 43.08 -50.04
CA TYR A 187 30.38 43.95 -51.09
C TYR A 187 30.85 43.38 -52.43
#